data_AF-W6THC8-F1
#
_entry.id   AF-W6THC8-F1
#
_cell.length_a   1.000
_cell.length_b   1.000
_cell.length_c   1.000
_cell.angle_alpha   90.00
_cell.angle_beta   90.00
_cell.angle_gamma   90.00
#
_symmetry.space_group_name_H-M   'P 1'
#
loop_
_entity.id
_entity.type
_entity.pdbx_description
1 polymer ?
#
loop_
_entity_poly.entity_id
_entity_poly.type
_entity_poly.pdbx_seq_one_letter_code
_entity_poly.pdbx_strand_id
1 'polypeptide(L)'
;MRYNLSGAFILINLIAITTLTCKQNIESFKKLKEELREAENIKNNLEIYTKNAHTDEIRQKKIIVAKLRDKIIRSKYTLQTYTKNDDWIEDHVLYGVDKQQVFKIAKDYYNGEVYASRNNRSSRKLIYLALEYRRLAIINFEIILNKLAEKANINITYKQNEYDVNTEYNVLIEDILTSFKKYAHNYFEIALIPLSQKQKDLYYLSLKDLQRLKDKFDELHKIRDAGKVYVMTIYNDFQNNKDNIKDGDAIHLKNYINNMKYKYKFKKLADKAEELSYQISQILDVKEV
;
A
#
# COMPACT_ATOMS: atom_id res chain seq x y z
N MET A 1 -49.68 -15.53 24.16
CA MET A 1 -48.32 -14.99 24.44
C MET A 1 -47.37 -16.19 24.43
N ARG A 2 -46.34 -16.33 23.60
CA ARG A 2 -45.48 -15.37 22.91
C ARG A 2 -45.05 -16.03 21.59
N TYR A 3 -45.25 -15.37 20.46
CA TYR A 3 -44.53 -15.74 19.24
C TYR A 3 -43.11 -15.16 19.34
N ASN A 4 -42.11 -16.03 19.27
CA ASN A 4 -40.69 -15.68 19.24
C ASN A 4 -40.38 -14.87 17.98
N LEU A 5 -40.31 -13.54 18.14
CA LEU A 5 -40.05 -12.57 17.06
C LEU A 5 -38.58 -12.13 16.97
N SER A 6 -37.64 -12.82 17.63
CA SER A 6 -36.23 -12.37 17.68
C SER A 6 -35.29 -12.99 16.64
N GLY A 7 -35.69 -14.05 15.93
CA GLY A 7 -34.81 -14.75 14.96
C GLY A 7 -34.85 -14.20 13.53
N ALA A 8 -36.00 -13.69 13.08
CA ALA A 8 -36.19 -13.27 11.69
C ALA A 8 -35.60 -11.88 11.38
N PHE A 9 -35.50 -11.00 12.38
CA PHE A 9 -34.97 -9.64 12.19
C PHE A 9 -33.44 -9.58 12.07
N ILE A 10 -32.71 -10.57 12.59
CA ILE A 10 -31.24 -10.64 12.47
C ILE A 10 -30.84 -11.17 11.09
N LEU A 11 -31.59 -12.14 10.55
CA LEU A 11 -31.31 -12.71 9.22
C LEU A 11 -31.61 -11.72 8.08
N ILE A 12 -32.69 -10.93 8.17
CA ILE A 12 -33.05 -9.93 7.16
C ILE A 12 -32.04 -8.77 7.16
N ASN A 13 -31.52 -8.36 8.33
CA ASN A 13 -30.46 -7.35 8.38
C ASN A 13 -29.12 -7.88 7.84
N LEU A 14 -28.74 -9.15 8.08
CA LEU A 14 -27.52 -9.74 7.50
C LEU A 14 -27.58 -9.85 5.97
N ILE A 15 -28.74 -10.23 5.42
CA ILE A 15 -28.98 -10.30 3.97
C ILE A 15 -29.08 -8.90 3.37
N ALA A 16 -29.67 -7.93 4.07
CA ALA A 16 -29.72 -6.54 3.63
C ALA A 16 -28.32 -5.89 3.63
N ILE A 17 -27.47 -6.14 4.64
CA ILE A 17 -26.10 -5.60 4.71
C ILE A 17 -25.21 -6.23 3.63
N THR A 18 -25.30 -7.53 3.39
CA THR A 18 -24.55 -8.22 2.31
C THR A 18 -25.01 -7.82 0.91
N THR A 19 -26.31 -7.59 0.69
CA THR A 19 -26.84 -7.10 -0.60
C THR A 19 -26.58 -5.60 -0.82
N LEU A 20 -26.62 -4.75 0.21
CA LEU A 20 -26.28 -3.33 0.11
C LEU A 20 -24.79 -3.12 -0.23
N THR A 21 -23.90 -3.81 0.49
CA THR A 21 -22.45 -3.77 0.22
C THR A 21 -22.13 -4.32 -1.16
N CYS A 22 -22.81 -5.37 -1.61
CA CYS A 22 -22.65 -5.89 -2.98
C CYS A 22 -23.14 -4.89 -4.04
N LYS A 23 -24.29 -4.23 -3.82
CA LYS A 23 -24.85 -3.23 -4.76
C LYS A 23 -24.03 -1.94 -4.82
N GLN A 24 -23.55 -1.43 -3.68
CA GLN A 24 -22.60 -0.31 -3.62
C GLN A 24 -21.24 -0.68 -4.23
N ASN A 25 -20.76 -1.91 -4.06
CA ASN A 25 -19.55 -2.40 -4.74
C ASN A 25 -19.73 -2.52 -6.25
N ILE A 26 -20.91 -2.92 -6.75
CA ILE A 26 -21.20 -3.00 -8.19
C ILE A 26 -21.28 -1.59 -8.81
N GLU A 27 -21.95 -0.66 -8.16
CA GLU A 27 -22.10 0.72 -8.66
C GLU A 27 -20.77 1.48 -8.62
N SER A 28 -20.00 1.31 -7.54
CA SER A 28 -18.63 1.84 -7.48
C SER A 28 -17.71 1.20 -8.52
N PHE A 29 -17.83 -0.11 -8.80
CA PHE A 29 -17.06 -0.78 -9.85
C PHE A 29 -17.44 -0.33 -11.26
N LYS A 30 -18.73 -0.11 -11.54
CA LYS A 30 -19.20 0.49 -12.81
C LYS A 30 -18.60 1.88 -13.01
N LYS A 31 -18.69 2.74 -11.99
CA LYS A 31 -18.10 4.08 -12.01
C LYS A 31 -16.58 4.02 -12.19
N LEU A 32 -15.90 3.10 -11.52
CA LEU A 32 -14.45 2.91 -11.67
C LEU A 32 -14.09 2.48 -13.09
N LYS A 33 -14.86 1.57 -13.70
CA LYS A 33 -14.65 1.11 -15.07
C LYS A 33 -14.86 2.24 -16.09
N GLU A 34 -15.85 3.09 -15.88
CA GLU A 34 -16.09 4.27 -16.71
C GLU A 34 -14.96 5.28 -16.60
N GLU A 35 -14.49 5.58 -15.39
CA GLU A 35 -13.36 6.48 -15.15
C GLU A 35 -12.03 5.90 -15.68
N LEU A 36 -11.83 4.58 -15.62
CA LEU A 36 -10.64 3.92 -16.18
C LEU A 36 -10.66 4.01 -17.71
N ARG A 37 -11.83 3.79 -18.33
CA ARG A 37 -12.03 3.97 -19.77
C ARG A 37 -11.82 5.42 -20.18
N GLU A 38 -12.28 6.37 -19.37
CA GLU A 38 -12.03 7.80 -19.59
C GLU A 38 -10.53 8.12 -19.49
N ALA A 39 -9.81 7.56 -18.52
CA ALA A 39 -8.37 7.72 -18.39
C ALA A 39 -7.59 7.11 -19.58
N GLU A 40 -8.00 5.94 -20.07
CA GLU A 40 -7.45 5.32 -21.28
C GLU A 40 -7.74 6.14 -22.53
N ASN A 41 -8.96 6.67 -22.67
CA ASN A 41 -9.32 7.57 -23.76
C ASN A 41 -8.52 8.88 -23.71
N ILE A 42 -8.31 9.45 -22.52
CA ILE A 42 -7.44 10.62 -22.34
C ILE A 42 -6.02 10.28 -22.78
N LYS A 43 -5.46 9.14 -22.33
CA LYS A 43 -4.11 8.69 -22.71
C LYS A 43 -3.97 8.52 -24.23
N ASN A 44 -4.95 7.93 -24.88
CA ASN A 44 -4.89 7.62 -26.32
C ASN A 44 -5.22 8.83 -27.20
N ASN A 45 -6.01 9.78 -26.72
CA ASN A 45 -6.47 10.96 -27.48
C ASN A 45 -5.93 12.29 -26.93
N LEU A 46 -4.80 12.25 -26.22
CA LEU A 46 -4.10 13.41 -25.64
C LEU A 46 -3.87 14.53 -26.68
N GLU A 47 -3.68 14.18 -27.95
CA GLU A 47 -3.51 15.11 -29.08
C GLU A 47 -4.82 15.74 -29.59
N ILE A 48 -5.97 15.07 -29.42
CA ILE A 48 -7.28 15.53 -29.92
C ILE A 48 -7.93 16.52 -28.94
N TYR A 49 -7.82 16.27 -27.63
CA TYR A 49 -8.32 17.17 -26.58
C TYR A 49 -7.62 18.55 -26.53
N THR A 50 -6.56 18.71 -27.32
CA THR A 50 -5.67 19.87 -27.27
C THR A 50 -5.78 20.82 -28.47
N LYS A 51 -6.64 20.53 -29.45
CA LYS A 51 -6.84 21.38 -30.65
C LYS A 51 -7.48 22.76 -30.36
N ASN A 52 -8.06 22.96 -29.17
CA ASN A 52 -8.80 24.18 -28.77
C ASN A 52 -8.11 24.98 -27.63
N ALA A 53 -6.80 24.85 -27.40
CA ALA A 53 -6.07 25.65 -26.41
C ALA A 53 -5.39 26.86 -27.07
N HIS A 54 -5.63 28.08 -26.57
CA HIS A 54 -5.14 29.32 -27.18
C HIS A 54 -3.61 29.53 -27.10
N THR A 55 -2.88 28.76 -26.29
CA THR A 55 -1.40 28.79 -26.21
C THR A 55 -0.81 27.39 -25.94
N ASP A 56 0.42 27.14 -26.39
CA ASP A 56 1.15 25.88 -26.14
C ASP A 56 1.33 25.58 -24.64
N GLU A 57 1.44 26.61 -23.80
CA GLU A 57 1.53 26.44 -22.35
C GLU A 57 0.25 25.81 -21.77
N ILE A 58 -0.93 26.34 -22.13
CA ILE A 58 -2.22 25.79 -21.67
C ILE A 58 -2.36 24.33 -22.13
N ARG A 59 -1.92 24.05 -23.36
CA ARG A 59 -1.89 22.69 -23.91
C ARG A 59 -1.08 21.75 -23.03
N GLN A 60 0.17 22.12 -22.72
CA GLN A 60 1.08 21.31 -21.92
C GLN A 60 0.56 21.12 -20.49
N LYS A 61 0.00 22.17 -19.86
CA LYS A 61 -0.62 22.06 -18.54
C LYS A 61 -1.75 21.02 -18.54
N LYS A 62 -2.67 21.07 -19.50
CA LYS A 62 -3.76 20.08 -19.63
C LYS A 62 -3.24 18.66 -19.76
N ILE A 63 -2.21 18.44 -20.58
CA ILE A 63 -1.55 17.13 -20.75
C ILE A 63 -0.99 16.61 -19.43
N ILE A 64 -0.28 17.46 -18.69
CA ILE A 64 0.34 17.06 -17.42
C ILE A 64 -0.73 16.76 -16.35
N VAL A 65 -1.73 17.62 -16.22
CA VAL A 65 -2.86 17.41 -15.28
C VAL A 65 -3.59 16.11 -15.60
N ALA A 66 -3.85 15.82 -16.88
CA ALA A 66 -4.42 14.56 -17.32
C ALA A 66 -3.60 13.34 -16.86
N LYS A 67 -2.27 13.38 -17.03
CA LYS A 67 -1.37 12.30 -16.58
C LYS A 67 -1.39 12.13 -15.06
N LEU A 68 -1.42 13.22 -14.29
CA LEU A 68 -1.52 13.18 -12.83
C LEU A 68 -2.87 12.58 -12.38
N ARG A 69 -3.98 12.93 -13.06
CA ARG A 69 -5.30 12.35 -12.79
C ARG A 69 -5.37 10.86 -13.10
N ASP A 70 -4.76 10.41 -14.19
CA ASP A 70 -4.68 8.97 -14.52
C ASP A 70 -4.04 8.17 -13.36
N LYS A 71 -2.99 8.70 -12.71
CA LYS A 71 -2.38 8.05 -11.54
C LYS A 71 -3.36 7.89 -10.38
N ILE A 72 -4.15 8.92 -10.10
CA ILE A 72 -5.18 8.90 -9.05
C ILE A 72 -6.26 7.86 -9.39
N ILE A 73 -6.75 7.86 -10.63
CA ILE A 73 -7.77 6.91 -11.11
C ILE A 73 -7.28 5.47 -10.96
N ARG A 74 -6.04 5.18 -11.38
CA ARG A 74 -5.45 3.82 -11.27
C ARG A 74 -5.29 3.36 -9.82
N SER A 75 -5.16 4.28 -8.87
CA SER A 75 -5.03 3.98 -7.45
C SER A 75 -6.35 4.14 -6.68
N LYS A 76 -7.45 4.49 -7.36
CA LYS A 76 -8.71 4.84 -6.72
C LYS A 76 -9.27 3.71 -5.86
N TYR A 77 -9.23 2.47 -6.34
CA TYR A 77 -9.67 1.31 -5.56
C TYR A 77 -8.86 1.19 -4.26
N THR A 78 -7.53 1.21 -4.35
CA THR A 78 -6.64 1.14 -3.18
C THR A 78 -6.91 2.28 -2.20
N LEU A 79 -7.08 3.51 -2.69
CA LEU A 79 -7.38 4.67 -1.85
C LEU A 79 -8.76 4.57 -1.19
N GLN A 80 -9.77 4.06 -1.89
CA GLN A 80 -11.10 3.84 -1.34
C GLN A 80 -11.07 2.76 -0.26
N THR A 81 -10.41 1.64 -0.49
CA THR A 81 -10.20 0.61 0.52
C THR A 81 -9.49 1.18 1.75
N TYR A 82 -8.46 2.00 1.55
CA TYR A 82 -7.74 2.64 2.64
C TYR A 82 -8.60 3.64 3.43
N THR A 83 -9.39 4.47 2.76
CA THR A 83 -10.08 5.61 3.40
C THR A 83 -11.47 5.30 3.93
N LYS A 84 -12.13 4.24 3.44
CA LYS A 84 -13.56 4.00 3.73
C LYS A 84 -13.86 2.69 4.47
N ASN A 85 -12.93 1.76 4.53
CA ASN A 85 -13.20 0.40 5.00
C ASN A 85 -12.38 0.03 6.24
N ASP A 86 -12.49 0.79 7.32
CA ASP A 86 -11.76 0.47 8.55
C ASP A 86 -12.09 -0.94 9.05
N ASP A 87 -13.35 -1.38 8.95
CA ASP A 87 -13.82 -2.67 9.49
C ASP A 87 -13.44 -3.90 8.63
N TRP A 88 -13.08 -3.72 7.36
CA TRP A 88 -12.78 -4.85 6.45
C TRP A 88 -11.29 -5.23 6.41
N ILE A 89 -10.41 -4.33 6.85
CA ILE A 89 -8.96 -4.45 6.66
C ILE A 89 -8.34 -5.59 7.50
N GLU A 90 -9.10 -6.12 8.47
CA GLU A 90 -8.68 -7.23 9.33
C GLU A 90 -9.77 -8.31 9.38
N ASP A 91 -10.51 -8.51 8.29
CA ASP A 91 -11.40 -9.65 8.21
C ASP A 91 -10.59 -10.93 8.48
N HIS A 92 -10.84 -11.50 9.66
CA HIS A 92 -10.17 -12.67 10.20
C HIS A 92 -10.27 -13.88 9.24
N VAL A 93 -11.28 -13.90 8.37
CA VAL A 93 -11.49 -14.94 7.35
C VAL A 93 -10.67 -14.67 6.08
N LEU A 94 -10.49 -13.40 5.70
CA LEU A 94 -9.87 -13.03 4.42
C LEU A 94 -8.35 -12.86 4.48
N TYR A 95 -7.85 -12.32 5.60
CA TYR A 95 -6.43 -11.99 5.82
C TYR A 95 -5.79 -12.78 6.97
N GLY A 96 -6.59 -13.44 7.82
CA GLY A 96 -6.08 -14.41 8.77
C GLY A 96 -5.18 -13.84 9.86
N VAL A 97 -5.41 -12.59 10.30
CA VAL A 97 -4.58 -11.85 11.29
C VAL A 97 -4.25 -12.68 12.54
N ASP A 98 -5.18 -13.49 13.05
CA ASP A 98 -4.96 -14.33 14.25
C ASP A 98 -3.97 -15.48 14.02
N LYS A 99 -3.72 -15.85 12.76
CA LYS A 99 -2.73 -16.85 12.33
C LYS A 99 -1.39 -16.22 11.96
N GLN A 100 -1.25 -14.90 12.03
CA GLN A 100 -0.03 -14.20 11.64
C GLN A 100 0.96 -14.19 12.79
N GLN A 101 1.73 -15.28 12.90
CA GLN A 101 2.79 -15.40 13.89
C GLN A 101 3.75 -14.21 13.83
N VAL A 102 4.07 -13.75 12.63
CA VAL A 102 4.89 -12.54 12.38
C VAL A 102 4.45 -11.32 13.20
N PHE A 103 3.16 -11.02 13.29
CA PHE A 103 2.68 -9.85 14.04
C PHE A 103 2.67 -10.04 15.54
N LYS A 104 2.69 -11.28 16.02
CA LYS A 104 2.78 -11.59 17.46
C LYS A 104 4.20 -11.44 18.01
N ILE A 105 5.21 -11.44 17.15
CA ILE A 105 6.63 -11.45 17.54
C ILE A 105 7.39 -10.18 17.16
N ALA A 106 6.95 -9.48 16.11
CA ALA A 106 7.61 -8.28 15.60
C ALA A 106 6.99 -7.04 16.24
N LYS A 107 7.85 -6.12 16.70
CA LYS A 107 7.45 -4.86 17.31
C LYS A 107 7.43 -3.72 16.32
N ASP A 108 6.50 -2.81 16.52
CA ASP A 108 6.49 -1.53 15.83
C ASP A 108 7.48 -0.57 16.52
N TYR A 109 8.48 -0.07 15.79
CA TYR A 109 9.46 0.91 16.30
C TYR A 109 8.83 2.21 16.80
N TYR A 110 7.59 2.52 16.43
CA TYR A 110 6.93 3.74 16.89
C TYR A 110 6.55 3.69 18.39
N ASN A 111 6.11 2.54 18.90
CA ASN A 111 5.59 2.44 20.28
C ASN A 111 6.14 1.27 21.09
N GLY A 112 6.98 0.41 20.52
CA GLY A 112 7.55 -0.73 21.26
C GLY A 112 6.64 -1.94 21.38
N GLU A 113 5.38 -1.84 20.95
CA GLU A 113 4.40 -2.93 21.05
C GLU A 113 4.47 -3.83 19.81
N VAL A 114 4.07 -5.09 19.97
CA VAL A 114 3.97 -6.01 18.83
C VAL A 114 2.90 -5.59 17.83
N TYR A 115 3.11 -5.88 16.55
CA TYR A 115 2.16 -5.52 15.51
C TYR A 115 0.78 -6.13 15.72
N ALA A 116 0.61 -7.21 16.48
CA ALA A 116 -0.68 -7.80 16.82
C ALA A 116 -1.48 -6.98 17.86
N SER A 117 -0.85 -6.02 18.56
CA SER A 117 -1.53 -5.15 19.52
C SER A 117 -2.64 -4.34 18.82
N ARG A 118 -3.74 -4.07 19.54
CA ARG A 118 -4.82 -3.21 19.05
C ARG A 118 -4.32 -1.80 18.70
N ASN A 119 -3.34 -1.30 19.44
CA ASN A 119 -2.72 0.02 19.22
C ASN A 119 -2.00 0.11 17.86
N ASN A 120 -1.62 -1.04 17.28
CA ASN A 120 -0.88 -1.13 16.02
C ASN A 120 -1.77 -1.40 14.79
N ARG A 121 -3.09 -1.27 14.91
CA ARG A 121 -4.03 -1.42 13.78
C ARG A 121 -3.69 -0.50 12.60
N SER A 122 -3.41 0.78 12.86
CA SER A 122 -3.01 1.73 11.81
C SER A 122 -1.70 1.34 11.13
N SER A 123 -0.75 0.76 11.88
CA SER A 123 0.50 0.28 11.32
C SER A 123 0.32 -0.94 10.42
N ARG A 124 -0.54 -1.89 10.81
CA ARG A 124 -0.93 -3.04 9.96
C ARG A 124 -1.63 -2.55 8.69
N LYS A 125 -2.53 -1.58 8.81
CA LYS A 125 -3.22 -0.92 7.69
C LYS A 125 -2.23 -0.38 6.64
N LEU A 126 -1.15 0.25 7.08
CA LEU A 126 -0.10 0.74 6.19
C LEU A 126 0.72 -0.39 5.54
N ILE A 127 0.97 -1.49 6.24
CA ILE A 127 1.63 -2.68 5.65
C ILE A 127 0.77 -3.27 4.53
N TYR A 128 -0.55 -3.42 4.74
CA TYR A 128 -1.46 -3.89 3.70
C TYR A 128 -1.59 -2.90 2.54
N LEU A 129 -1.55 -1.59 2.85
CA LEU A 129 -1.53 -0.53 1.84
C LEU A 129 -0.27 -0.57 0.97
N ALA A 130 0.90 -0.89 1.54
CA ALA A 130 2.14 -1.08 0.78
C ALA A 130 2.00 -2.17 -0.29
N LEU A 131 1.14 -3.16 -0.03
CA LEU A 131 0.77 -4.25 -0.93
C LEU A 131 -0.53 -3.96 -1.72
N GLU A 132 -1.01 -2.72 -1.66
CA GLU A 132 -2.18 -2.20 -2.35
C GLU A 132 -3.48 -2.97 -2.07
N TYR A 133 -3.59 -3.57 -0.88
CA TYR A 133 -4.71 -4.45 -0.50
C TYR A 133 -4.93 -5.65 -1.45
N ARG A 134 -3.93 -6.01 -2.25
CA ARG A 134 -4.03 -7.18 -3.14
C ARG A 134 -3.90 -8.45 -2.29
N ARG A 135 -5.01 -9.15 -2.08
CA ARG A 135 -5.09 -10.35 -1.23
C ARG A 135 -3.96 -11.35 -1.44
N LEU A 136 -3.69 -11.73 -2.69
CA LEU A 136 -2.60 -12.69 -2.98
C LEU A 136 -1.22 -12.12 -2.63
N ALA A 137 -0.98 -10.83 -2.83
CA ALA A 137 0.30 -10.22 -2.47
C ALA A 137 0.49 -10.21 -0.95
N ILE A 138 -0.56 -9.92 -0.19
CA ILE A 138 -0.58 -9.98 1.28
C ILE A 138 -0.29 -11.40 1.78
N ILE A 139 -1.05 -12.39 1.31
CA ILE A 139 -0.87 -13.80 1.71
C ILE A 139 0.55 -14.28 1.38
N ASN A 140 1.03 -14.00 0.17
CA ASN A 140 2.37 -14.42 -0.27
C ASN A 140 3.47 -13.80 0.57
N PHE A 141 3.34 -12.51 0.90
CA PHE A 141 4.27 -11.81 1.75
C PHE A 141 4.26 -12.39 3.18
N GLU A 142 3.08 -12.68 3.72
CA GLU A 142 2.92 -13.30 5.04
C GLU A 142 3.53 -14.70 5.10
N ILE A 143 3.39 -15.52 4.06
CA ILE A 143 4.03 -16.85 4.00
C ILE A 143 5.55 -16.72 4.18
N ILE A 144 6.18 -15.78 3.46
CA ILE A 144 7.62 -15.55 3.53
C ILE A 144 8.02 -15.09 4.94
N LEU A 145 7.29 -14.13 5.51
CA LEU A 145 7.61 -13.61 6.85
C LEU A 145 7.37 -14.63 7.96
N ASN A 146 6.33 -15.47 7.85
CA ASN A 146 6.07 -16.53 8.80
C ASN A 146 7.16 -17.61 8.76
N LYS A 147 7.76 -17.88 7.58
CA LYS A 147 8.95 -18.75 7.51
C LYS A 147 10.12 -18.19 8.33
N LEU A 148 10.37 -16.88 8.26
CA LEU A 148 11.37 -16.24 9.12
C LEU A 148 10.98 -16.31 10.60
N ALA A 149 9.69 -16.19 10.90
CA ALA A 149 9.16 -16.23 12.26
C ALA A 149 9.36 -17.58 12.97
N GLU A 150 9.57 -18.68 12.24
CA GLU A 150 9.82 -20.02 12.81
C GLU A 150 11.01 -20.05 13.79
N LYS A 151 12.03 -19.21 13.56
CA LYS A 151 13.23 -19.11 14.43
C LYS A 151 13.32 -17.80 15.21
N ALA A 152 12.26 -17.00 15.22
CA ALA A 152 12.23 -15.76 15.97
C ALA A 152 11.92 -16.00 17.46
N ASN A 153 12.38 -15.08 18.31
CA ASN A 153 12.08 -15.12 19.72
C ASN A 153 10.61 -14.78 19.96
N ILE A 154 9.90 -15.72 20.59
CA ILE A 154 8.50 -15.57 20.99
C ILE A 154 8.35 -14.77 22.29
N ASN A 155 9.42 -14.61 23.07
CA ASN A 155 9.42 -13.82 24.29
C ASN A 155 9.58 -12.34 23.93
N ILE A 156 8.47 -11.62 23.88
CA ILE A 156 8.38 -10.21 23.45
C ILE A 156 8.95 -9.20 24.47
N THR A 157 9.75 -9.65 25.43
CA THR A 157 10.36 -8.80 26.48
C THR A 157 11.68 -8.15 26.05
N TYR A 158 12.26 -8.51 24.90
CA TYR A 158 13.51 -7.90 24.40
C TYR A 158 13.34 -6.41 24.12
N LYS A 159 14.41 -5.62 24.34
CA LYS A 159 14.38 -4.20 23.98
C LYS A 159 14.52 -4.04 22.46
N GLN A 160 13.85 -3.03 21.90
CA GLN A 160 14.04 -2.70 20.48
C GLN A 160 15.50 -2.35 20.21
N ASN A 161 16.04 -2.85 19.09
CA ASN A 161 17.44 -2.71 18.68
C ASN A 161 18.47 -3.40 19.59
N GLU A 162 18.05 -4.25 20.52
CA GLU A 162 18.94 -5.19 21.20
C GLU A 162 19.31 -6.30 20.21
N TYR A 163 20.45 -6.13 19.54
CA TYR A 163 21.01 -7.13 18.64
C TYR A 163 21.69 -8.23 19.47
N ASP A 164 20.92 -9.26 19.80
CA ASP A 164 21.44 -10.53 20.31
C ASP A 164 21.10 -11.63 19.29
N VAL A 165 21.84 -12.74 19.33
CA VAL A 165 21.63 -13.92 18.48
C VAL A 165 20.18 -14.40 18.56
N ASN A 166 19.53 -14.20 19.71
CA ASN A 166 18.15 -14.60 19.94
C ASN A 166 17.12 -13.71 19.21
N THR A 167 17.43 -12.46 18.87
CA THR A 167 16.46 -11.49 18.31
C THR A 167 16.68 -11.19 16.82
N GLU A 168 17.68 -11.79 16.18
CA GLU A 168 18.06 -11.46 14.79
C GLU A 168 16.90 -11.59 13.78
N TYR A 169 16.04 -12.61 13.94
CA TYR A 169 14.89 -12.82 13.06
C TYR A 169 13.79 -11.79 13.32
N ASN A 170 13.54 -11.45 14.59
CA ASN A 170 12.60 -10.40 14.97
C ASN A 170 13.01 -9.08 14.32
N VAL A 171 14.27 -8.67 14.51
CA VAL A 171 14.79 -7.41 13.96
C VAL A 171 14.73 -7.39 12.43
N LEU A 172 15.07 -8.49 11.75
CA LEU A 172 14.96 -8.56 10.29
C LEU A 172 13.51 -8.36 9.81
N ILE A 173 12.55 -9.01 10.48
CA ILE A 173 11.13 -8.86 10.16
C ILE A 173 10.68 -7.42 10.41
N GLU A 174 11.02 -6.85 11.57
CA GLU A 174 10.68 -5.48 11.96
C GLU A 174 11.22 -4.44 10.96
N ASP A 175 12.45 -4.61 10.49
CA ASP A 175 13.07 -3.73 9.49
C ASP A 175 12.33 -3.77 8.15
N ILE A 176 11.92 -4.97 7.71
CA ILE A 176 11.14 -5.15 6.48
C ILE A 176 9.76 -4.48 6.64
N LEU A 177 9.04 -4.77 7.73
CA LEU A 177 7.72 -4.19 8.01
C LEU A 177 7.78 -2.67 8.14
N THR A 178 8.81 -2.15 8.79
CA THR A 178 9.06 -0.70 8.92
C THR A 178 9.28 -0.04 7.56
N SER A 179 10.06 -0.68 6.67
CA SER A 179 10.28 -0.17 5.32
C SER A 179 8.98 -0.12 4.52
N PHE A 180 8.13 -1.14 4.63
CA PHE A 180 6.82 -1.18 3.97
C PHE A 180 5.89 -0.09 4.50
N LYS A 181 5.81 0.05 5.83
CA LYS A 181 5.02 1.08 6.49
C LYS A 181 5.44 2.48 6.05
N LYS A 182 6.75 2.75 6.09
CA LYS A 182 7.34 4.03 5.69
C LYS A 182 7.08 4.32 4.21
N TYR A 183 7.24 3.34 3.33
CA TYR A 183 6.89 3.48 1.91
C TYR A 183 5.41 3.83 1.73
N ALA A 184 4.49 3.09 2.36
CA ALA A 184 3.05 3.29 2.19
C ALA A 184 2.60 4.67 2.70
N HIS A 185 3.07 5.06 3.88
CA HIS A 185 2.81 6.39 4.44
C HIS A 185 3.21 7.49 3.45
N ASN A 186 4.46 7.44 2.94
CA ASN A 186 4.98 8.48 2.06
C ASN A 186 4.32 8.47 0.67
N TYR A 187 4.17 7.30 0.05
CA TYR A 187 3.58 7.20 -1.28
C TYR A 187 2.10 7.56 -1.27
N PHE A 188 1.32 7.00 -0.35
CA PHE A 188 -0.14 7.15 -0.36
C PHE A 188 -0.60 8.36 0.44
N GLU A 189 -0.18 8.50 1.70
CA GLU A 189 -0.73 9.51 2.59
C GLU A 189 -0.14 10.90 2.36
N ILE A 190 1.17 10.99 2.13
CA ILE A 190 1.85 12.28 1.94
C ILE A 190 1.80 12.77 0.49
N ALA A 191 1.87 11.86 -0.48
CA ALA A 191 1.86 12.25 -1.89
C ALA A 191 0.48 12.07 -2.56
N LEU A 192 -0.01 10.83 -2.65
CA LEU A 192 -1.13 10.52 -3.54
C LEU A 192 -2.50 11.03 -3.05
N ILE A 193 -2.77 10.96 -1.74
CA ILE A 193 -4.01 11.46 -1.15
C ILE A 193 -4.11 12.99 -1.32
N PRO A 194 -3.07 13.80 -0.98
CA PRO A 194 -3.08 15.23 -1.25
C PRO A 194 -3.25 15.57 -2.74
N LEU A 195 -2.58 14.83 -3.65
CA LEU A 195 -2.80 15.00 -5.09
C LEU A 195 -4.27 14.75 -5.46
N SER A 196 -4.89 13.71 -4.90
CA SER A 196 -6.31 13.39 -5.12
C SER A 196 -7.25 14.48 -4.61
N GLN A 197 -6.90 15.17 -3.52
CA GLN A 197 -7.71 16.22 -2.91
C GLN A 197 -7.58 17.56 -3.67
N LYS A 198 -6.37 17.88 -4.16
CA LYS A 198 -6.03 19.16 -4.82
C LYS A 198 -6.13 19.10 -6.36
N GLN A 199 -6.92 18.19 -6.93
CA GLN A 199 -7.03 17.98 -8.39
C GLN A 199 -7.54 19.20 -9.18
N LYS A 200 -8.32 20.07 -8.53
CA LYS A 200 -8.82 21.31 -9.12
C LYS A 200 -7.73 22.38 -9.14
N ASP A 201 -6.88 22.38 -8.13
CA ASP A 201 -5.87 23.39 -7.89
C ASP A 201 -4.62 23.20 -8.77
N LEU A 202 -4.48 22.03 -9.38
CA LEU A 202 -3.38 21.74 -10.31
C LEU A 202 -3.27 22.74 -11.47
N TYR A 203 -4.38 23.35 -11.91
CA TYR A 203 -4.34 24.35 -12.98
C TYR A 203 -3.75 25.70 -12.54
N TYR A 204 -3.69 25.98 -11.24
CA TYR A 204 -3.06 27.19 -10.69
C TYR A 204 -1.54 27.08 -10.60
N LEU A 205 -1.00 25.86 -10.66
CA LEU A 205 0.44 25.65 -10.69
C LEU A 205 1.07 26.20 -11.98
N SER A 206 2.30 26.70 -11.86
CA SER A 206 3.13 27.05 -13.01
C SER A 206 3.39 25.81 -13.87
N LEU A 207 3.65 25.98 -15.17
CA LEU A 207 3.99 24.83 -16.04
C LEU A 207 5.22 24.10 -15.50
N LYS A 208 6.21 24.84 -14.98
CA LYS A 208 7.43 24.30 -14.36
C LYS A 208 7.11 23.44 -13.14
N ASP A 209 6.23 23.89 -12.26
CA ASP A 209 5.87 23.14 -11.06
C ASP A 209 4.99 21.93 -11.36
N LEU A 210 4.09 22.04 -12.35
CA LEU A 210 3.36 20.88 -12.88
C LEU A 210 4.30 19.82 -13.44
N GLN A 211 5.31 20.23 -14.22
CA GLN A 211 6.29 19.31 -14.78
C GLN A 211 7.10 18.63 -13.67
N ARG A 212 7.58 19.40 -12.68
CA ARG A 212 8.28 18.86 -11.50
C ARG A 212 7.40 17.89 -10.71
N LEU A 213 6.13 18.22 -10.50
CA LEU A 213 5.18 17.37 -9.80
C LEU A 213 4.99 16.04 -10.53
N LYS A 214 4.74 16.09 -11.84
CA LYS A 214 4.62 14.91 -12.69
C LYS A 214 5.86 14.02 -12.63
N ASP A 215 7.04 14.60 -12.78
CA ASP A 215 8.28 13.84 -12.83
C ASP A 215 8.56 13.13 -11.49
N LYS A 216 8.25 13.78 -10.36
CA LYS A 216 8.34 13.15 -9.03
C LYS A 216 7.34 12.00 -8.86
N PHE A 217 6.12 12.15 -9.34
CA PHE A 217 5.15 11.06 -9.34
C PHE A 217 5.52 9.92 -10.30
N ASP A 218 6.23 10.19 -11.39
CA ASP A 218 6.80 9.16 -12.25
C ASP A 218 7.94 8.41 -11.55
N GLU A 219 8.79 9.11 -10.79
CA GLU A 219 9.80 8.48 -9.94
C GLU A 219 9.19 7.64 -8.81
N LEU A 220 8.16 8.14 -8.11
CA LEU A 220 7.42 7.36 -7.11
C LEU A 220 6.81 6.09 -7.71
N HIS A 221 6.28 6.16 -8.94
CA HIS A 221 5.79 4.97 -9.65
C HIS A 221 6.90 3.95 -9.93
N LYS A 222 8.10 4.40 -10.32
CA LYS A 222 9.25 3.49 -10.51
C LYS A 222 9.64 2.80 -9.20
N ILE A 223 9.59 3.51 -8.07
CA ILE A 223 9.84 2.94 -6.74
C ILE A 223 8.81 1.86 -6.41
N ARG A 224 7.52 2.15 -6.64
CA ARG A 224 6.41 1.20 -6.48
C ARG A 224 6.64 -0.07 -7.30
N ASP A 225 6.97 0.07 -8.58
CA ASP A 225 7.17 -1.06 -9.48
C ASP A 225 8.41 -1.89 -9.10
N ALA A 226 9.50 -1.24 -8.69
CA ALA A 226 10.68 -1.93 -8.17
C ALA A 226 10.38 -2.73 -6.89
N GLY A 227 9.61 -2.14 -5.96
CA GLY A 227 9.16 -2.84 -4.75
C GLY A 227 8.34 -4.09 -5.07
N LYS A 228 7.40 -4.00 -6.02
CA LYS A 228 6.62 -5.14 -6.50
C LYS A 228 7.49 -6.24 -7.09
N VAL A 229 8.48 -5.86 -7.92
CA VAL A 229 9.43 -6.81 -8.49
C VAL A 229 10.18 -7.54 -7.38
N TYR A 230 10.70 -6.84 -6.37
CA TYR A 230 11.42 -7.49 -5.26
C TYR A 230 10.56 -8.48 -4.49
N VAL A 231 9.34 -8.11 -4.11
CA VAL A 231 8.42 -9.03 -3.40
C VAL A 231 8.10 -10.24 -4.26
N MET A 232 7.82 -10.04 -5.56
CA MET A 232 7.51 -11.13 -6.48
C MET A 232 8.72 -12.06 -6.70
N THR A 233 9.93 -11.52 -6.80
CA THR A 233 11.16 -12.32 -6.93
C THR A 233 11.38 -13.18 -5.69
N ILE A 234 11.28 -12.62 -4.49
CA ILE A 234 11.43 -13.40 -3.24
C ILE A 234 10.38 -14.52 -3.21
N TYR A 235 9.13 -14.21 -3.55
CA TYR A 235 8.05 -15.21 -3.56
C TYR A 235 8.27 -16.31 -4.59
N ASN A 236 8.68 -15.98 -5.81
CA ASN A 236 8.91 -16.96 -6.85
C ASN A 236 10.11 -17.86 -6.51
N ASP A 237 11.21 -17.28 -6.04
CA ASP A 237 12.37 -18.03 -5.57
C ASP A 237 11.98 -18.96 -4.39
N PHE A 238 11.11 -18.48 -3.50
CA PHE A 238 10.57 -19.28 -2.41
C PHE A 238 9.72 -20.45 -2.93
N GLN A 239 8.77 -20.20 -3.84
CA GLN A 239 7.93 -21.28 -4.38
C GLN A 239 8.73 -22.36 -5.11
N ASN A 240 9.79 -21.96 -5.82
CA ASN A 240 10.68 -22.87 -6.53
C ASN A 240 11.71 -23.56 -5.60
N ASN A 241 11.61 -23.34 -4.29
CA ASN A 241 12.56 -23.81 -3.28
C ASN A 241 14.03 -23.54 -3.65
N LYS A 242 14.28 -22.39 -4.29
CA LYS A 242 15.64 -21.97 -4.66
C LYS A 242 16.50 -21.89 -3.40
N ASP A 243 17.72 -22.42 -3.45
CA ASP A 243 18.66 -22.45 -2.32
C ASP A 243 18.07 -23.07 -1.02
N ASN A 244 17.08 -23.96 -1.18
CA ASN A 244 16.35 -24.62 -0.10
C ASN A 244 15.60 -23.65 0.85
N ILE A 245 15.20 -22.46 0.38
CA ILE A 245 14.59 -21.43 1.24
C ILE A 245 13.14 -21.71 1.67
N LYS A 246 12.47 -22.69 1.05
CA LYS A 246 11.09 -23.08 1.39
C LYS A 246 11.05 -24.33 2.27
N ASP A 247 11.70 -25.40 1.83
CA ASP A 247 11.63 -26.69 2.53
C ASP A 247 12.70 -26.81 3.64
N GLY A 248 13.77 -26.02 3.57
CA GLY A 248 14.82 -25.97 4.58
C GLY A 248 14.48 -25.13 5.82
N ASP A 249 15.43 -25.06 6.74
CA ASP A 249 15.36 -24.20 7.92
C ASP A 249 15.24 -22.72 7.56
N ALA A 250 14.60 -21.92 8.42
CA ALA A 250 14.48 -20.46 8.26
C ALA A 250 15.80 -19.72 8.02
N ILE A 251 16.94 -20.31 8.42
CA ILE A 251 18.28 -19.76 8.17
C ILE A 251 18.60 -19.63 6.67
N HIS A 252 18.09 -20.54 5.83
CA HIS A 252 18.27 -20.46 4.38
C HIS A 252 17.60 -19.21 3.83
N LEU A 253 16.35 -18.97 4.22
CA LEU A 253 15.62 -17.77 3.82
C LEU A 253 16.26 -16.49 4.37
N LYS A 254 16.67 -16.48 5.64
CA LYS A 254 17.40 -15.34 6.24
C LYS A 254 18.66 -15.01 5.44
N ASN A 255 19.48 -16.02 5.14
CA ASN A 255 20.72 -15.86 4.39
C ASN A 255 20.43 -15.38 2.96
N TYR A 256 19.42 -15.92 2.29
CA TYR A 256 18.98 -15.44 0.98
C TYR A 256 18.59 -13.96 1.01
N ILE A 257 17.76 -13.55 1.99
CA ILE A 257 17.35 -12.15 2.17
C ILE A 257 18.54 -11.22 2.37
N ASN A 258 19.51 -11.64 3.18
CA ASN A 258 20.73 -10.87 3.47
C ASN A 258 21.69 -10.82 2.28
N ASN A 259 21.98 -11.96 1.65
CA ASN A 259 22.90 -12.07 0.51
C ASN A 259 22.39 -11.26 -0.69
N MET A 260 21.08 -11.31 -0.94
CA MET A 260 20.44 -10.52 -2.01
C MET A 260 20.17 -9.06 -1.60
N LYS A 261 20.54 -8.69 -0.37
CA LYS A 261 20.43 -7.34 0.21
C LYS A 261 19.00 -6.79 0.19
N TYR A 262 17.98 -7.63 0.35
CA TYR A 262 16.58 -7.19 0.24
C TYR A 262 16.19 -6.20 1.36
N LYS A 263 16.69 -6.38 2.59
CA LYS A 263 16.53 -5.38 3.68
C LYS A 263 16.98 -3.99 3.22
N TYR A 264 18.20 -3.89 2.67
CA TYR A 264 18.74 -2.62 2.16
C TYR A 264 17.94 -2.07 0.97
N LYS A 265 17.52 -2.94 0.03
CA LYS A 265 16.71 -2.56 -1.12
C LYS A 265 15.37 -1.93 -0.69
N PHE A 266 14.65 -2.57 0.23
CA PHE A 266 13.38 -2.04 0.74
C PHE A 266 13.57 -0.72 1.48
N LYS A 267 14.57 -0.63 2.36
CA LYS A 267 14.91 0.61 3.07
C LYS A 267 15.21 1.75 2.09
N LYS A 268 16.05 1.49 1.07
CA LYS A 268 16.40 2.49 0.04
C LYS A 268 15.18 2.99 -0.73
N LEU A 269 14.25 2.10 -1.08
CA LEU A 269 12.99 2.48 -1.73
C LEU A 269 12.13 3.35 -0.81
N ALA A 270 12.01 2.99 0.48
CA ALA A 270 11.24 3.74 1.45
C ALA A 270 11.84 5.14 1.72
N ASP A 271 13.16 5.24 1.88
CA ASP A 271 13.88 6.50 2.08
C ASP A 271 13.73 7.41 0.85
N LYS A 272 13.80 6.86 -0.37
CA LYS A 272 13.59 7.66 -1.58
C LYS A 272 12.13 8.10 -1.75
N ALA A 273 11.16 7.26 -1.33
CA ALA A 273 9.76 7.63 -1.35
C ALA A 273 9.47 8.81 -0.40
N GLU A 274 10.09 8.84 0.78
CA GLU A 274 10.02 9.95 1.73
C GLU A 274 10.59 11.26 1.17
N GLU A 275 11.76 11.20 0.53
CA GLU A 275 12.36 12.38 -0.10
C GLU A 275 11.43 12.96 -1.18
N LEU A 276 10.88 12.10 -2.04
CA LEU A 276 9.99 12.52 -3.12
C LEU A 276 8.63 13.00 -2.62
N SER A 277 8.05 12.35 -1.62
CA SER A 277 6.75 12.75 -1.06
C SER A 277 6.82 14.12 -0.41
N TYR A 278 7.90 14.42 0.31
CA TYR A 278 8.15 15.74 0.88
C TYR A 278 8.28 16.82 -0.21
N GLN A 279 9.03 16.55 -1.28
CA GLN A 279 9.15 17.49 -2.39
C GLN A 279 7.82 17.68 -3.15
N ILE A 280 6.98 16.64 -3.21
CA ILE A 280 5.62 16.73 -3.76
C ILE A 280 4.73 17.59 -2.86
N SER A 281 4.77 17.40 -1.54
CA SER A 281 3.95 18.18 -0.62
C SER A 281 4.28 19.68 -0.71
N GLN A 282 5.56 20.04 -0.81
CA GLN A 282 6.01 21.42 -1.04
C GLN A 282 5.43 22.04 -2.33
N ILE A 283 5.33 21.27 -3.42
CA ILE A 283 4.73 21.77 -4.68
C ILE A 283 3.22 21.92 -4.54
N LEU A 284 2.57 20.99 -3.84
CA LEU A 284 1.12 21.01 -3.64
C LEU A 284 0.67 22.04 -2.58
N ASP A 285 1.55 22.50 -1.70
CA ASP A 285 1.26 23.47 -0.64
C ASP A 285 1.36 24.94 -1.06
N VAL A 286 1.61 25.21 -2.34
CA VAL A 286 1.58 26.58 -2.88
C VAL A 286 0.17 27.14 -2.70
N LYS A 287 0.04 28.10 -1.78
CA LYS A 287 -1.18 28.88 -1.53
C LYS A 287 -1.47 29.74 -2.76
N GLU A 288 -2.75 29.87 -3.08
CA GLU A 288 -3.27 30.89 -4.00
C GLU A 288 -2.66 32.26 -3.60
N VAL A 289 -2.01 32.92 -4.56
CA VAL A 289 -1.66 34.34 -4.49
C VAL A 289 -2.79 35.11 -5.14
#